data_AF-A0A497UWF6-F1
#
_entry.id   AF-A0A497UWF6-F1
#
_cell.length_a   1.000
_cell.length_b   1.000
_cell.length_c   1.000
_cell.angle_alpha   90.00
_cell.angle_beta   90.00
_cell.angle_gamma   90.00
#
_symmetry.space_group_name_H-M   'P 1'
#
loop_
_entity.id
_entity.type
_entity.pdbx_description
1 polymer ?
#
loop_
_entity_poly.entity_id
_entity_poly.type
_entity_poly.pdbx_seq_one_letter_code
_entity_poly.pdbx_strand_id
1 'polypeptide(L)'
;MKPPRKSFLETKYLFFSTLVIITVVILSVWLSGKADHRSLFQNSILSTSVLAGAFFLFISIGLYSGLKLKDNVGNILNKERIQRYADKTPKFNGFEFDPPAVGDGIGGVLLSILAWIVISILLIFLSYFFGLFFWSAVFLLGAILYWVFFRALRLVFKNSGKCKGDLLKSLGFGLFYSFLYISWMYGIIYLIKYLN
;
A
#
# COMPACT_ATOMS: atom_id res chain seq x y z
N MET A 1 24.84 -37.73 -6.51
CA MET A 1 23.57 -36.97 -6.45
C MET A 1 23.87 -35.48 -6.39
N LYS A 2 23.46 -34.69 -7.40
CA LYS A 2 23.64 -33.23 -7.40
C LYS A 2 22.73 -32.61 -6.32
N PRO A 3 23.22 -31.74 -5.43
CA PRO A 3 22.35 -31.08 -4.46
C PRO A 3 21.30 -30.24 -5.21
N PRO A 4 20.01 -30.29 -4.83
CA PRO A 4 18.97 -29.57 -5.54
C PRO A 4 19.25 -28.05 -5.44
N ARG A 5 19.41 -27.41 -6.61
CA ARG A 5 19.66 -25.97 -6.76
C ARG A 5 18.69 -25.20 -5.86
N LYS A 6 19.24 -24.36 -4.97
CA LYS A 6 18.45 -23.46 -4.13
C LYS A 6 17.78 -22.43 -5.06
N SER A 7 16.45 -22.50 -5.20
CA SER A 7 15.70 -21.49 -5.95
C SER A 7 15.58 -20.25 -5.08
N PHE A 8 16.32 -19.21 -5.45
CA PHE A 8 16.24 -17.90 -4.80
C PHE A 8 15.16 -17.11 -5.53
N LEU A 9 14.11 -16.71 -4.81
CA LEU A 9 13.21 -15.69 -5.35
C LEU A 9 13.90 -14.35 -5.25
N GLU A 10 14.26 -13.80 -6.40
CA GLU A 10 14.63 -12.40 -6.50
C GLU A 10 13.40 -11.53 -6.22
N THR A 11 13.61 -10.39 -5.57
CA THR A 11 12.57 -9.39 -5.24
C THR A 11 11.69 -9.02 -6.44
N LYS A 12 12.21 -9.10 -7.67
CA LYS A 12 11.48 -8.87 -8.92
C LYS A 12 10.27 -9.80 -9.09
N TYR A 13 10.43 -11.09 -8.78
CA TYR A 13 9.34 -12.07 -8.92
C TYR A 13 8.28 -11.93 -7.84
N LEU A 14 8.67 -11.47 -6.65
CA LEU A 14 7.71 -11.17 -5.58
C LEU A 14 6.85 -9.97 -5.93
N PHE A 15 7.46 -8.90 -6.47
CA PHE A 15 6.72 -7.74 -6.95
C PHE A 15 5.73 -8.12 -8.06
N PHE A 16 6.16 -8.93 -9.03
CA PHE A 16 5.26 -9.42 -10.08
C PHE A 16 4.12 -10.27 -9.50
N SER A 17 4.43 -11.17 -8.55
CA SER A 17 3.40 -11.98 -7.89
C SER A 17 2.37 -11.14 -7.13
N THR A 18 2.79 -10.05 -6.46
CA THR A 18 1.83 -9.14 -5.80
C THR A 18 0.95 -8.41 -6.81
N LEU A 19 1.50 -8.01 -7.95
CA LEU A 19 0.75 -7.35 -9.03
C LEU A 19 -0.31 -8.29 -9.61
N VAL A 20 0.05 -9.55 -9.86
CA VAL A 20 -0.88 -10.60 -10.30
C VAL A 20 -2.00 -10.80 -9.29
N ILE A 21 -1.68 -10.89 -7.98
CA ILE A 21 -2.70 -11.06 -6.93
C ILE A 21 -3.67 -9.87 -6.94
N ILE A 22 -3.17 -8.64 -7.03
CA ILE A 22 -4.00 -7.43 -7.11
C ILE A 22 -4.94 -7.49 -8.33
N THR A 23 -4.40 -7.83 -9.50
CA THR A 23 -5.21 -7.96 -10.73
C THR A 23 -6.29 -9.05 -10.58
N VAL A 24 -5.95 -10.21 -10.00
CA VAL A 24 -6.91 -11.30 -9.75
C VAL A 24 -8.01 -10.86 -8.79
N VAL A 25 -7.69 -10.12 -7.74
CA VAL A 25 -8.69 -9.60 -6.79
C VAL A 25 -9.61 -8.59 -7.49
N ILE A 26 -9.06 -7.64 -8.25
CA ILE A 26 -9.86 -6.65 -9.00
C ILE A 26 -10.79 -7.36 -9.99
N LEU A 27 -10.27 -8.31 -10.77
CA LEU A 27 -11.07 -9.09 -11.72
C LEU A 27 -12.16 -9.90 -11.02
N SER A 28 -11.86 -10.51 -9.88
CA SER A 28 -12.84 -11.29 -9.12
C SER A 28 -13.97 -10.42 -8.57
N VAL A 29 -13.65 -9.22 -8.07
CA VAL A 29 -14.65 -8.24 -7.62
C VAL A 29 -15.46 -7.73 -8.81
N TRP A 30 -14.83 -7.44 -9.94
CA TRP A 30 -15.50 -6.92 -11.13
C TRP A 30 -16.44 -7.96 -11.77
N LEU A 31 -15.98 -9.19 -11.93
CA LEU A 31 -16.79 -10.32 -12.40
C LEU A 31 -17.94 -10.63 -11.44
N SER A 32 -17.69 -10.58 -10.13
CA SER A 32 -18.74 -10.82 -9.14
C SER A 32 -19.73 -9.65 -9.00
N GLY A 33 -19.34 -8.43 -9.37
CA GLY A 33 -20.18 -7.23 -9.33
C GLY A 33 -21.10 -7.08 -10.56
N LYS A 34 -20.85 -7.83 -11.64
CA LYS A 34 -21.69 -7.85 -12.85
C LYS A 34 -23.06 -8.50 -12.64
N ALA A 35 -23.22 -9.30 -11.58
CA ALA A 35 -24.33 -10.26 -11.49
C ALA A 35 -25.53 -9.81 -10.62
N ASP A 36 -25.39 -8.90 -9.64
CA ASP A 36 -26.54 -8.45 -8.82
C ASP A 36 -26.20 -7.24 -7.93
N HIS A 37 -27.22 -6.53 -7.44
CA HIS A 37 -27.12 -5.51 -6.37
C HIS A 37 -26.75 -6.15 -5.01
N ARG A 38 -25.55 -6.71 -4.90
CA ARG A 38 -25.04 -7.27 -3.64
C ARG A 38 -24.67 -6.15 -2.68
N SER A 39 -25.00 -6.32 -1.40
CA SER A 39 -24.61 -5.37 -0.35
C SER A 39 -23.09 -5.28 -0.25
N LEU A 40 -22.57 -4.11 0.15
CA LEU A 40 -21.14 -3.87 0.34
C LEU A 40 -20.46 -4.95 1.21
N PHE A 41 -21.21 -5.53 2.15
CA PHE A 41 -20.78 -6.63 2.99
C PHE A 41 -20.47 -7.92 2.20
N GLN A 42 -21.34 -8.32 1.27
CA GLN A 42 -21.12 -9.53 0.47
C GLN A 42 -19.92 -9.40 -0.46
N ASN A 43 -19.73 -8.24 -1.09
CA ASN A 43 -18.57 -7.97 -1.93
C ASN A 43 -17.27 -7.94 -1.11
N SER A 44 -17.32 -7.41 0.12
CA SER A 44 -16.17 -7.40 1.02
C SER A 44 -15.76 -8.82 1.42
N ILE A 45 -16.71 -9.67 1.83
CA ILE A 45 -16.42 -11.07 2.17
C ILE A 45 -15.88 -11.84 0.97
N LEU A 46 -16.49 -11.66 -0.21
CA LEU A 46 -16.07 -12.38 -1.42
C LEU A 46 -14.65 -11.97 -1.84
N SER A 47 -14.34 -10.67 -1.85
CA SER A 47 -13.01 -10.15 -2.13
C SER A 47 -11.97 -10.68 -1.13
N THR A 48 -12.28 -10.61 0.18
CA THR A 48 -11.39 -11.11 1.22
C THR A 48 -11.17 -12.62 1.12
N SER A 49 -12.18 -13.40 0.73
CA SER A 49 -12.08 -14.85 0.51
C SER A 49 -11.16 -15.19 -0.67
N VAL A 50 -11.27 -14.45 -1.78
CA VAL A 50 -10.40 -14.65 -2.95
C VAL A 50 -8.96 -14.28 -2.61
N LEU A 51 -8.76 -13.13 -1.95
CA LEU A 51 -7.44 -12.70 -1.48
C LEU A 51 -6.83 -13.74 -0.53
N ALA A 52 -7.64 -14.27 0.39
CA ALA A 52 -7.26 -15.31 1.34
C ALA A 52 -6.76 -16.58 0.63
N GLY A 53 -7.53 -17.09 -0.34
CA GLY A 53 -7.16 -18.27 -1.11
C GLY A 53 -5.88 -18.06 -1.93
N ALA A 54 -5.78 -16.92 -2.61
CA ALA A 54 -4.59 -16.58 -3.39
C ALA A 54 -3.34 -16.43 -2.51
N PHE A 55 -3.46 -15.77 -1.36
CA PHE A 55 -2.36 -15.62 -0.41
C PHE A 55 -1.94 -16.96 0.19
N PHE A 56 -2.91 -17.80 0.55
CA PHE A 56 -2.65 -19.15 1.05
C PHE A 56 -1.88 -20.01 0.06
N LEU A 57 -2.35 -20.07 -1.19
CA LEU A 57 -1.66 -20.81 -2.25
C LEU A 57 -0.25 -20.28 -2.48
N PHE A 58 -0.08 -18.96 -2.52
CA PHE A 58 1.22 -18.32 -2.69
C PHE A 58 2.21 -18.72 -1.58
N ILE A 59 1.79 -18.70 -0.32
CA ILE A 59 2.64 -19.08 0.81
C ILE A 59 2.93 -20.58 0.82
N SER A 60 1.93 -21.43 0.61
CA SER A 60 2.10 -22.89 0.62
C SER A 60 3.00 -23.37 -0.51
N ILE A 61 2.83 -22.85 -1.73
CA ILE A 61 3.71 -23.15 -2.87
C ILE A 61 5.13 -22.63 -2.60
N GLY A 62 5.24 -21.43 -2.01
CA GLY A 62 6.53 -20.83 -1.65
C GLY A 62 7.32 -21.63 -0.60
N LEU A 63 6.62 -22.15 0.42
CA LEU A 63 7.18 -23.01 1.45
C LEU A 63 7.58 -24.39 0.88
N TYR A 64 6.71 -25.02 0.10
CA TYR A 64 6.95 -26.34 -0.50
C TYR A 64 8.17 -26.33 -1.43
N SER A 65 8.30 -25.28 -2.23
CA SER A 65 9.43 -25.07 -3.14
C SER A 65 10.75 -24.75 -2.42
N GLY A 66 10.71 -24.51 -1.10
CA GLY A 66 11.89 -24.18 -0.30
C GLY A 66 12.48 -22.81 -0.63
N LEU A 67 11.63 -21.85 -1.04
CA LEU A 67 12.08 -20.54 -1.51
C LEU A 67 12.73 -19.76 -0.35
N LYS A 68 13.92 -19.21 -0.62
CA LYS A 68 14.56 -18.24 0.26
C LYS A 68 14.56 -16.88 -0.43
N LEU A 69 14.07 -15.85 0.27
CA LEU A 69 14.18 -14.47 -0.20
C LEU A 69 15.64 -14.02 -0.15
N LYS A 70 16.16 -13.52 -1.27
CA LYS A 70 17.45 -12.84 -1.33
C LYS A 70 17.28 -11.34 -1.04
N ASP A 71 18.15 -10.79 -0.21
CA ASP A 71 18.04 -9.41 0.27
C ASP A 71 18.69 -8.44 -0.73
N ASN A 72 17.89 -7.81 -1.60
CA ASN A 72 18.37 -6.81 -2.55
C ASN A 72 17.82 -5.40 -2.27
N VAL A 73 16.99 -5.21 -1.24
CA VAL A 73 16.29 -3.93 -0.99
C VAL A 73 17.16 -2.95 -0.19
N GLY A 74 18.08 -3.46 0.64
CA GLY A 74 18.93 -2.64 1.52
C GLY A 74 19.92 -1.71 0.81
N ASN A 75 20.31 -1.99 -0.42
CA ASN A 75 21.29 -1.17 -1.16
C ASN A 75 20.69 0.15 -1.71
N ILE A 76 19.36 0.28 -1.73
CA ILE A 76 18.67 1.46 -2.29
C ILE A 76 18.49 2.55 -1.22
N LEU A 77 18.49 2.18 0.06
CA LEU A 77 18.30 3.08 1.21
C LEU A 77 19.62 3.30 1.97
N ASN A 78 20.66 3.78 1.28
CA ASN A 78 21.90 4.16 1.95
C ASN A 78 21.67 5.44 2.78
N LYS A 79 21.90 5.35 4.09
CA LYS A 79 21.69 6.42 5.10
C LYS A 79 22.35 7.75 4.72
N GLU A 80 23.50 7.68 4.04
CA GLU A 80 24.26 8.82 3.54
C GLU A 80 23.55 9.61 2.42
N ARG A 81 22.65 8.96 1.66
CA ARG A 81 21.91 9.60 0.57
C ARG A 81 20.76 10.45 1.10
N ILE A 82 20.14 10.05 2.22
CA ILE A 82 19.02 10.77 2.87
C ILE A 82 19.52 12.02 3.60
N GLN A 83 20.69 11.97 4.26
CA GLN A 83 21.29 13.14 4.91
C GLN A 83 21.61 14.27 3.92
N ARG A 84 22.09 13.95 2.71
CA ARG A 84 22.39 14.96 1.66
C ARG A 84 21.18 15.74 1.13
N TYR A 85 19.96 15.23 1.31
CA TYR A 85 18.73 15.95 0.93
C TYR A 85 18.14 16.79 2.07
N ALA A 86 18.39 16.41 3.33
CA ALA A 86 17.95 17.18 4.50
C ALA A 86 18.74 18.50 4.65
N ASP A 87 20.01 18.55 4.22
CA ASP A 87 20.85 19.75 4.31
C ASP A 87 20.50 20.84 3.27
N LYS A 88 19.54 20.59 2.37
CA LYS A 88 19.19 21.51 1.26
C LYS A 88 17.83 22.21 1.41
N THR A 89 17.16 22.10 2.55
CA THR A 89 15.87 22.81 2.77
C THR A 89 16.10 24.31 3.01
N PRO A 90 15.62 25.20 2.12
CA PRO A 90 15.67 26.64 2.36
C PRO A 90 14.71 27.02 3.50
N LYS A 91 15.19 27.86 4.42
CA LYS A 91 14.39 28.45 5.50
C LYS A 91 13.53 29.56 4.90
N PHE A 92 12.21 29.40 4.95
CA PHE A 92 11.26 30.45 4.59
C PHE A 92 11.23 31.49 5.73
N ASN A 93 11.61 32.73 5.42
CA ASN A 93 11.43 33.87 6.31
C ASN A 93 10.04 34.48 6.05
N GLY A 94 9.38 34.87 7.15
CA GLY A 94 7.97 35.24 7.21
C GLY A 94 7.56 36.35 6.24
N PHE A 95 6.33 36.23 5.75
CA PHE A 95 5.68 37.19 4.88
C PHE A 95 4.78 38.09 5.74
N GLU A 96 5.16 39.35 5.93
CA GLU A 96 4.29 40.35 6.54
C GLU A 96 3.31 40.89 5.49
N PHE A 97 2.02 40.80 5.79
CA PHE A 97 0.93 41.23 4.92
C PHE A 97 0.06 42.23 5.69
N ASP A 98 0.06 43.48 5.24
CA ASP A 98 -0.75 44.54 5.82
C ASP A 98 -1.94 44.83 4.88
N PRO A 99 -3.19 44.47 5.26
CA PRO A 99 -4.34 44.58 4.38
C PRO A 99 -4.91 46.00 4.36
N PRO A 100 -5.17 46.60 3.18
CA PRO A 100 -5.76 47.93 3.10
C PRO A 100 -7.26 47.90 3.45
N ALA A 101 -7.72 48.91 4.20
CA ALA A 101 -9.12 49.10 4.56
C ALA A 101 -9.99 49.44 3.33
N VAL A 102 -10.94 48.57 3.00
CA VAL A 102 -11.81 48.69 1.81
C VAL A 102 -13.15 49.32 2.20
N GLY A 103 -13.49 50.46 1.59
CA GLY A 103 -14.75 51.18 1.78
C GLY A 103 -15.87 50.73 0.82
N ASP A 104 -17.11 50.92 1.27
CA ASP A 104 -18.34 50.32 0.76
C ASP A 104 -18.93 51.07 -0.48
N GLY A 105 -18.21 51.06 -1.60
CA GLY A 105 -18.64 51.69 -2.87
C GLY A 105 -18.47 50.81 -4.11
N ILE A 106 -18.73 51.35 -5.31
CA ILE A 106 -18.52 50.66 -6.62
C ILE A 106 -17.06 50.18 -6.76
N GLY A 107 -16.10 50.89 -6.16
CA GLY A 107 -14.71 50.46 -6.05
C GLY A 107 -14.52 49.17 -5.24
N GLY A 108 -15.37 48.92 -4.24
CA GLY A 108 -15.39 47.67 -3.48
C GLY A 108 -15.83 46.47 -4.32
N VAL A 109 -16.76 46.67 -5.26
CA VAL A 109 -17.18 45.62 -6.22
C VAL A 109 -16.04 45.30 -7.20
N LEU A 110 -15.33 46.31 -7.69
CA LEU A 110 -14.19 46.08 -8.59
C LEU A 110 -13.02 45.39 -7.85
N LEU A 111 -12.77 45.80 -6.59
CA LEU A 111 -11.76 45.17 -5.72
C LEU A 111 -12.13 43.74 -5.34
N SER A 112 -13.40 43.43 -5.11
CA SER A 112 -13.83 42.07 -4.76
C SER A 112 -13.67 41.10 -5.94
N ILE A 113 -13.93 41.55 -7.17
CA ILE A 113 -13.64 40.77 -8.38
C ILE A 113 -12.14 40.51 -8.52
N LEU A 114 -11.30 41.54 -8.33
CA LEU A 114 -9.84 41.39 -8.37
C LEU A 114 -9.34 40.43 -7.28
N ALA A 115 -9.81 40.60 -6.05
CA ALA A 115 -9.47 39.75 -4.91
C ALA A 115 -9.90 38.30 -5.14
N TRP A 116 -11.08 38.07 -5.73
CA TRP A 116 -11.55 36.73 -6.08
C TRP A 116 -10.63 36.02 -7.08
N ILE A 117 -10.12 36.73 -8.09
CA ILE A 117 -9.14 36.19 -9.04
C ILE A 117 -7.84 35.82 -8.31
N VAL A 118 -7.32 36.72 -7.47
CA VAL A 118 -6.09 36.49 -6.70
C VAL A 118 -6.23 35.29 -5.76
N ILE A 119 -7.33 35.21 -5.00
CA ILE A 119 -7.63 34.10 -4.09
C ILE A 119 -7.80 32.79 -4.88
N SER A 120 -8.45 32.82 -6.04
CA SER A 120 -8.62 31.63 -6.87
C SER A 120 -7.28 31.08 -7.37
N ILE A 121 -6.39 31.96 -7.84
CA ILE A 121 -5.02 31.58 -8.23
C ILE A 121 -4.26 31.00 -7.03
N LEU A 122 -4.37 31.64 -5.87
CA LEU A 122 -3.75 31.16 -4.64
C LEU A 122 -4.26 29.77 -4.23
N LEU A 123 -5.57 29.51 -4.34
CA LEU A 123 -6.16 28.21 -4.03
C LEU A 123 -5.71 27.12 -5.00
N ILE A 124 -5.59 27.41 -6.30
CA ILE A 124 -5.05 26.46 -7.28
C ILE A 124 -3.61 26.09 -6.93
N PHE A 125 -2.78 27.09 -6.61
CA PHE A 125 -1.40 26.87 -6.20
C PHE A 125 -1.30 26.04 -4.91
N LEU A 126 -2.13 26.34 -3.90
CA LEU A 126 -2.17 25.60 -2.65
C LEU A 126 -2.67 24.17 -2.84
N SER A 127 -3.66 23.96 -3.71
CA SER A 127 -4.18 22.63 -4.06
C SER A 127 -3.11 21.76 -4.70
N TYR A 128 -2.27 22.33 -5.58
CA TYR A 128 -1.15 21.62 -6.17
C TYR A 128 -0.14 21.17 -5.09
N PHE A 129 0.20 22.05 -4.16
CA PHE A 129 1.11 21.72 -3.05
C PHE A 129 0.52 20.63 -2.14
N PHE A 130 -0.76 20.74 -1.80
CA PHE A 130 -1.45 19.74 -0.98
C PHE A 130 -1.53 18.39 -1.71
N GLY A 131 -1.77 18.40 -3.01
CA GLY A 131 -1.72 17.22 -3.87
C GLY A 131 -0.35 16.55 -3.82
N LEU A 132 0.74 17.31 -3.95
CA LEU A 132 2.10 16.79 -3.86
C LEU A 132 2.36 16.14 -2.49
N PHE A 133 1.96 16.79 -1.40
CA PHE A 133 2.11 16.26 -0.05
C PHE A 133 1.29 14.97 0.14
N PHE A 134 0.03 14.98 -0.30
CA PHE A 134 -0.86 13.83 -0.22
C PHE A 134 -0.31 12.63 -1.00
N TRP A 135 0.08 12.83 -2.27
CA TRP A 135 0.67 11.77 -3.08
C TRP A 135 1.99 11.26 -2.48
N SER A 136 2.84 12.14 -1.96
CA SER A 136 4.07 11.76 -1.26
C SER A 136 3.76 10.85 -0.06
N ALA A 137 2.77 11.20 0.76
CA ALA A 137 2.34 10.39 1.89
C ALA A 137 1.81 9.02 1.46
N VAL A 138 1.02 8.96 0.37
CA VAL A 138 0.53 7.69 -0.21
C VAL A 138 1.68 6.82 -0.67
N PHE A 139 2.66 7.37 -1.39
CA PHE A 139 3.83 6.61 -1.85
C PHE A 139 4.71 6.14 -0.69
N LEU A 140 4.90 6.98 0.33
CA LEU A 140 5.65 6.63 1.54
C LEU A 140 4.97 5.50 2.30
N LEU A 141 3.66 5.59 2.51
CA LEU A 141 2.85 4.55 3.14
C LEU A 141 2.96 3.25 2.33
N GLY A 142 2.86 3.32 1.01
CA GLY A 142 3.06 2.17 0.11
C GLY A 142 4.45 1.54 0.27
N ALA A 143 5.51 2.35 0.38
CA ALA A 143 6.87 1.87 0.59
C ALA A 143 7.06 1.17 1.95
N ILE A 144 6.50 1.73 3.03
CA ILE A 144 6.54 1.11 4.37
C ILE A 144 5.76 -0.20 4.36
N LEU A 145 4.54 -0.22 3.79
CA LEU A 145 3.75 -1.44 3.70
C LEU A 145 4.48 -2.53 2.91
N TYR A 146 5.09 -2.17 1.77
CA TYR A 146 5.91 -3.10 0.99
C TYR A 146 7.09 -3.65 1.81
N TRP A 147 7.75 -2.79 2.58
CA TRP A 147 8.86 -3.19 3.44
C TRP A 147 8.43 -4.16 4.56
N VAL A 148 7.32 -3.85 5.25
CA VAL A 148 6.75 -4.72 6.30
C VAL A 148 6.33 -6.06 5.71
N PHE A 149 5.66 -6.05 4.55
CA PHE A 149 5.26 -7.25 3.83
C PHE A 149 6.45 -8.14 3.47
N PHE A 150 7.53 -7.56 2.92
CA PHE A 150 8.75 -8.30 2.60
C PHE A 150 9.40 -8.91 3.85
N ARG A 151 9.40 -8.17 4.96
CA ARG A 151 9.91 -8.65 6.25
C ARG A 151 9.07 -9.80 6.80
N ALA A 152 7.75 -9.72 6.70
CA ALA A 152 6.83 -10.79 7.09
C ALA A 152 7.06 -12.05 6.25
N LEU A 153 7.14 -11.91 4.91
CA LEU A 153 7.44 -13.04 4.03
C LEU A 153 8.78 -13.71 4.36
N ARG A 154 9.79 -12.92 4.72
CA ARG A 154 11.08 -13.47 5.17
C ARG A 154 10.96 -14.31 6.42
N LEU A 155 10.15 -13.88 7.38
CA LEU A 155 9.89 -14.66 8.58
C LEU A 155 9.22 -15.99 8.24
N VAL A 156 8.20 -15.96 7.38
CA VAL A 156 7.49 -17.16 6.92
C VAL A 156 8.43 -18.11 6.19
N PHE A 157 9.17 -17.62 5.19
CA PHE A 157 10.10 -18.42 4.40
C PHE A 157 11.39 -18.78 5.14
N LYS A 158 11.63 -18.30 6.36
CA LYS A 158 12.68 -18.84 7.24
C LYS A 158 12.40 -20.32 7.58
N ASN A 159 11.12 -20.69 7.69
CA ASN A 159 10.69 -22.08 7.93
C ASN A 159 10.67 -22.95 6.66
N SER A 160 10.90 -22.38 5.47
CA SER A 160 10.88 -23.11 4.18
C SER A 160 11.88 -24.28 4.14
N GLY A 161 13.02 -24.15 4.82
CA GLY A 161 14.01 -25.23 4.89
C GLY A 161 13.50 -26.51 5.56
N LYS A 162 12.52 -26.39 6.47
CA LYS A 162 11.87 -27.52 7.14
C LYS A 162 10.67 -28.08 6.37
N CYS A 163 10.14 -27.32 5.41
CA CYS A 163 8.93 -27.64 4.64
C CYS A 163 9.23 -28.12 3.22
N LYS A 164 10.49 -28.02 2.76
CA LYS A 164 10.88 -28.36 1.40
C LYS A 164 10.55 -29.82 1.07
N GLY A 165 9.68 -30.03 0.08
CA GLY A 165 9.26 -31.36 -0.39
C GLY A 165 8.20 -32.04 0.47
N ASP A 166 7.76 -31.44 1.58
CA ASP A 166 6.75 -31.99 2.48
C ASP A 166 5.45 -31.16 2.36
N LEU A 167 4.47 -31.71 1.63
CA LEU A 167 3.19 -31.04 1.36
C LEU A 167 2.41 -30.76 2.66
N LEU A 168 2.44 -31.70 3.61
CA LEU A 168 1.63 -31.63 4.83
C LEU A 168 2.14 -30.52 5.75
N LYS A 169 3.46 -30.43 5.94
CA LYS A 169 4.06 -29.31 6.69
C LYS A 169 3.87 -27.97 5.98
N SER A 170 3.99 -27.94 4.65
CA SER A 170 3.82 -26.71 3.86
C SER A 170 2.40 -26.16 3.91
N LEU A 171 1.39 -27.04 3.87
CA LEU A 171 -0.02 -26.66 4.02
C LEU A 171 -0.32 -26.22 5.46
N GLY A 172 0.18 -26.94 6.47
CA GLY A 172 -0.03 -26.57 7.88
C GLY A 172 0.53 -25.19 8.23
N PHE A 173 1.79 -24.92 7.87
CA PHE A 173 2.37 -23.59 8.05
C PHE A 173 1.68 -22.53 7.19
N GLY A 174 1.36 -22.85 5.93
CA GLY A 174 0.62 -21.94 5.06
C GLY A 174 -0.73 -21.54 5.63
N LEU A 175 -1.49 -22.49 6.18
CA LEU A 175 -2.78 -22.26 6.81
C LEU A 175 -2.63 -21.38 8.04
N PHE A 176 -1.66 -21.68 8.92
CA PHE A 176 -1.41 -20.90 10.12
C PHE A 176 -1.10 -19.42 9.81
N TYR A 177 -0.18 -19.17 8.88
CA TYR A 177 0.20 -17.81 8.50
C TYR A 177 -0.91 -17.07 7.75
N SER A 178 -1.64 -17.77 6.88
CA SER A 178 -2.78 -17.18 6.16
C SER A 178 -3.91 -16.86 7.12
N PHE A 179 -4.23 -17.75 8.04
CA PHE A 179 -5.25 -17.53 9.08
C PHE A 179 -4.91 -16.29 9.93
N LEU A 180 -3.67 -16.15 10.38
CA LEU A 180 -3.22 -14.95 11.09
C LEU A 180 -3.42 -13.67 10.28
N TYR A 181 -3.14 -13.71 8.97
CA TYR A 181 -3.34 -12.57 8.07
C TYR A 181 -4.82 -12.28 7.78
N ILE A 182 -5.68 -13.28 7.73
CA ILE A 182 -7.07 -13.12 7.29
C ILE A 182 -8.03 -12.90 8.48
N SER A 183 -7.67 -13.40 9.66
CA SER A 183 -8.51 -13.37 10.86
C SER A 183 -8.89 -11.94 11.27
N TRP A 184 -7.93 -11.00 11.27
CA TRP A 184 -8.22 -9.61 11.61
C TRP A 184 -9.10 -8.90 10.55
N MET A 185 -8.95 -9.23 9.26
CA MET A 185 -9.78 -8.69 8.19
C MET A 185 -11.24 -9.13 8.34
N TYR A 186 -11.49 -10.43 8.57
CA TYR A 186 -12.84 -10.90 8.89
C TYR A 186 -13.35 -10.31 10.19
N GLY A 187 -12.50 -10.15 11.20
CA GLY A 187 -12.84 -9.49 12.46
C GLY A 187 -13.41 -8.09 12.25
N ILE A 188 -12.75 -7.26 11.43
CA ILE A 188 -13.24 -5.92 11.08
C ILE A 188 -14.57 -5.98 10.31
N ILE A 189 -14.68 -6.87 9.31
CA ILE A 189 -15.91 -7.02 8.52
C ILE A 189 -17.10 -7.38 9.42
N TYR A 190 -16.93 -8.34 10.32
CA TYR A 190 -17.97 -8.74 11.27
C TYR A 190 -18.28 -7.65 12.30
N LEU A 191 -17.26 -6.92 12.78
CA LEU A 191 -17.42 -5.83 13.73
C LEU A 191 -18.21 -4.66 13.12
N ILE A 192 -17.95 -4.32 11.85
CA ILE A 192 -18.74 -3.33 11.10
C ILE A 192 -20.20 -3.76 10.98
N LYS A 193 -20.45 -5.05 10.69
CA LYS A 193 -21.82 -5.59 10.65
C LYS A 193 -22.51 -5.59 12.01
N TYR A 194 -21.75 -5.67 13.10
CA TYR A 194 -22.32 -5.61 14.44
C TYR A 194 -22.63 -4.18 14.89
N LEU A 195 -21.82 -3.21 14.47
CA LEU A 195 -21.99 -1.78 14.81
C LEU A 195 -23.09 -1.07 14.01
N ASN A 196 -23.56 -1.65 12.91
CA ASN A 196 -24.49 -1.05 11.96
C ASN A 196 -25.76 -1.89 11.81
#